data_AF-A0A2E2UYI3-F1
#
_entry.id   AF-A0A2E2UYI3-F1
#
_cell.length_a   1.000
_cell.length_b   1.000
_cell.length_c   1.000
_cell.angle_alpha   90.00
_cell.angle_beta   90.00
_cell.angle_gamma   90.00
#
_symmetry.space_group_name_H-M   'P 1'
#
loop_
_entity.id
_entity.type
_entity.pdbx_description
1 polymer ?
#
loop_
_entity_poly.entity_id
_entity_poly.type
_entity_poly.pdbx_seq_one_letter_code
_entity_poly.pdbx_strand_id
1 'polypeptide(L)'
;MSAKIHTGVKFSDECNDVVTLITNINKMRKYVKNRIPIILSKHIAYTVVSSIDRNTINPNLERVSIGKVFSECADYHRNDPMTRATGLAIDVRFDISVMDGGDGLLGILHTTRDDWIKYSNKLKWVTPYPYWDNTDPPEDVSTKDWKKREKEWGKIKIPAESGMVARIDPTYLPYPSFESIMSDVPSKEERMKVLVPDYLWSLEFAKNVWLDDKPNVYKENQQWGAAFSEFNKWFRSPRSSKAREFAEKHVERQLKEITEDLMRGDGHAYDT
;
A
#
# COMPACT_ATOMS: atom_id res chain seq x y z
N MET A 1 18.78 -1.29 -12.39
CA MET A 1 17.76 -0.32 -12.82
C MET A 1 17.96 0.94 -12.00
N SER A 2 18.33 2.06 -12.64
CA SER A 2 18.40 3.37 -11.95
C SER A 2 16.97 3.76 -11.59
N ALA A 3 16.68 3.94 -10.30
CA ALA A 3 15.36 4.40 -9.87
C ALA A 3 15.26 5.87 -10.29
N LYS A 4 14.47 6.16 -11.34
CA LYS A 4 14.21 7.55 -11.75
C LYS A 4 13.62 8.31 -10.56
N ILE A 5 14.39 9.18 -9.92
CA ILE A 5 13.92 9.98 -8.77
C ILE A 5 13.13 11.16 -9.32
N HIS A 6 11.85 10.94 -9.65
CA HIS A 6 10.95 11.99 -10.14
C HIS A 6 10.40 12.91 -9.02
N THR A 7 10.87 12.75 -7.80
CA THR A 7 10.32 13.40 -6.60
C THR A 7 11.04 14.69 -6.19
N GLY A 8 11.86 15.25 -7.10
CA GLY A 8 12.48 16.55 -6.91
C GLY A 8 11.44 17.68 -6.86
N VAL A 9 11.65 18.66 -5.98
CA VAL A 9 10.80 19.84 -5.80
C VAL A 9 11.65 21.10 -5.65
N LYS A 10 11.07 22.24 -6.01
CA LYS A 10 11.60 23.56 -5.72
C LYS A 10 10.65 24.26 -4.76
N PHE A 11 11.19 24.83 -3.69
CA PHE A 11 10.39 25.60 -2.74
C PHE A 11 10.19 27.03 -3.24
N SER A 12 9.03 27.62 -2.93
CA SER A 12 8.75 29.02 -3.27
C SER A 12 9.70 29.97 -2.54
N ASP A 13 9.89 31.19 -3.05
CA ASP A 13 10.77 32.20 -2.43
C ASP A 13 10.35 32.56 -0.99
N GLU A 14 9.06 32.46 -0.66
CA GLU A 14 8.55 32.63 0.70
C GLU A 14 9.17 31.64 1.71
N CYS A 15 9.65 30.49 1.23
CA CYS A 15 10.29 29.46 2.05
C CYS A 15 11.81 29.60 2.13
N ASN A 16 12.41 30.64 1.53
CA ASN A 16 13.84 30.93 1.71
C ASN A 16 14.15 31.35 3.15
N ASP A 17 13.14 31.83 3.89
CA ASP A 17 13.20 31.96 5.34
C ASP A 17 13.00 30.59 6.02
N VAL A 18 14.00 30.17 6.81
CA VAL A 18 14.02 28.88 7.51
C VAL A 18 12.83 28.74 8.46
N VAL A 19 12.37 29.82 9.10
CA VAL A 19 11.22 29.77 10.02
C VAL A 19 9.93 29.44 9.26
N THR A 20 9.74 30.07 8.10
CA THR A 20 8.60 29.82 7.21
C THR A 20 8.62 28.39 6.65
N LEU A 21 9.79 27.91 6.21
CA LEU A 21 9.98 26.53 5.77
C LEU A 21 9.61 25.53 6.87
N ILE A 22 10.17 25.68 8.07
CA ILE A 22 9.89 24.79 9.21
C ILE A 22 8.39 24.82 9.56
N THR A 23 7.77 26.00 9.54
CA THR A 23 6.34 26.16 9.78
C THR A 23 5.51 25.36 8.77
N ASN A 24 5.87 25.42 7.49
CA ASN A 24 5.18 24.70 6.43
C ASN A 24 5.41 23.18 6.51
N ILE A 25 6.64 22.74 6.83
CA ILE A 25 6.96 21.33 7.13
C ILE A 25 6.11 20.82 8.30
N ASN A 26 5.92 21.61 9.36
CA ASN A 26 5.10 21.22 10.50
C ASN A 26 3.61 21.09 10.15
N LYS A 27 3.08 21.93 9.24
CA LYS A 27 1.72 21.75 8.70
C LYS A 27 1.60 20.43 7.94
N MET A 28 2.61 20.10 7.13
CA MET A 28 2.68 18.84 6.40
C MET A 28 2.77 17.63 7.33
N ARG A 29 3.60 17.69 8.38
CA ARG A 29 3.66 16.66 9.45
C ARG A 29 2.29 16.43 10.08
N LYS A 30 1.56 17.49 10.42
CA LYS A 30 0.21 17.39 10.99
C LYS A 30 -0.76 16.69 10.04
N TYR A 31 -0.72 17.02 8.74
CA TYR A 31 -1.52 16.35 7.73
C TYR A 31 -1.22 14.85 7.65
N VAL A 32 0.06 14.48 7.52
CA VAL A 32 0.52 13.10 7.41
C VAL A 32 0.16 12.30 8.67
N LYS A 33 0.44 12.85 9.86
CA LYS A 33 0.08 12.25 11.15
C LYS A 33 -1.41 11.90 11.23
N ASN A 34 -2.29 12.76 10.73
CA ASN A 34 -3.74 12.53 10.77
C ASN A 34 -4.23 11.53 9.72
N ARG A 35 -3.42 11.25 8.69
CA ARG A 35 -3.78 10.34 7.59
C ARG A 35 -3.24 8.93 7.79
N ILE A 36 -2.12 8.78 8.50
CA ILE A 36 -1.52 7.48 8.81
C ILE A 36 -2.52 6.51 9.47
N PRO A 37 -3.29 6.88 10.52
CA PRO A 37 -4.25 5.96 11.14
C PRO A 37 -5.27 5.41 10.14
N ILE A 38 -5.74 6.23 9.21
CA ILE A 38 -6.71 5.82 8.18
C ILE A 38 -6.06 4.81 7.21
N ILE A 39 -4.80 5.02 6.85
CA ILE A 39 -4.06 4.10 5.97
C ILE A 39 -3.82 2.76 6.68
N LEU A 40 -3.36 2.81 7.93
CA LEU A 40 -3.14 1.62 8.76
C LEU A 40 -4.44 0.85 8.96
N SER A 41 -5.54 1.55 9.29
CA SER A 41 -6.87 0.98 9.52
C SER A 41 -7.32 0.12 8.35
N LYS A 42 -7.27 0.69 7.13
CA LYS A 42 -7.62 -0.02 5.89
C LYS A 42 -6.76 -1.23 5.61
N HIS A 43 -5.46 -1.14 5.85
CA HIS A 43 -4.58 -2.27 5.61
C HIS A 43 -4.78 -3.38 6.64
N ILE A 44 -4.93 -3.05 7.92
CA ILE A 44 -5.19 -4.04 8.96
C ILE A 44 -6.52 -4.74 8.67
N ALA A 45 -7.57 -3.97 8.33
CA ALA A 45 -8.85 -4.52 7.91
C ALA A 45 -8.70 -5.46 6.71
N TYR A 46 -7.96 -5.05 5.68
CA TYR A 46 -7.66 -5.89 4.53
C TYR A 46 -6.93 -7.17 4.90
N THR A 47 -5.91 -7.11 5.76
CA THR A 47 -5.11 -8.27 6.19
C THR A 47 -5.95 -9.25 7.01
N VAL A 48 -6.78 -8.73 7.91
CA VAL A 48 -7.78 -9.51 8.65
C VAL A 48 -8.72 -10.23 7.70
N VAL A 49 -9.36 -9.48 6.80
CA VAL A 49 -10.34 -10.01 5.85
C VAL A 49 -9.71 -11.04 4.92
N SER A 50 -8.54 -10.75 4.38
CA SER A 50 -7.79 -11.67 3.52
C SER A 50 -7.43 -12.97 4.23
N SER A 51 -7.19 -12.93 5.54
CA SER A 51 -6.89 -14.13 6.32
C SER A 51 -8.15 -14.97 6.56
N ILE A 52 -9.28 -14.32 6.84
CA ILE A 52 -10.59 -14.98 6.93
C ILE A 52 -11.01 -15.58 5.59
N ASP A 53 -10.86 -14.82 4.52
CA ASP A 53 -11.26 -15.17 3.16
C ASP A 53 -10.45 -16.36 2.64
N ARG A 54 -9.14 -16.39 2.89
CA ARG A 54 -8.29 -17.54 2.58
C ARG A 54 -8.73 -18.81 3.31
N ASN A 55 -9.07 -18.71 4.60
CA ASN A 55 -9.59 -19.84 5.37
C ASN A 55 -10.99 -20.28 4.91
N THR A 56 -11.79 -19.35 4.39
CA THR A 56 -13.11 -19.62 3.80
C THR A 56 -12.97 -20.44 2.52
N ILE A 57 -11.99 -20.13 1.68
CA ILE A 57 -11.71 -20.84 0.43
C ILE A 57 -11.00 -22.18 0.68
N ASN A 58 -10.10 -22.22 1.67
CA ASN A 58 -9.33 -23.40 2.03
C ASN A 58 -9.37 -23.65 3.55
N PRO A 59 -10.31 -24.48 4.04
CA PRO A 59 -10.50 -24.70 5.46
C PRO A 59 -9.36 -25.48 6.15
N ASN A 60 -8.42 -26.03 5.37
CA ASN A 60 -7.23 -26.71 5.91
C ASN A 60 -6.13 -25.74 6.35
N LEU A 61 -6.27 -24.45 6.06
CA LEU A 61 -5.36 -23.41 6.54
C LEU A 61 -5.58 -23.15 8.04
N GLU A 62 -4.51 -22.80 8.75
CA GLU A 62 -4.58 -22.45 10.17
C GLU A 62 -5.56 -21.27 10.36
N ARG A 63 -6.54 -21.46 11.24
CA ARG A 63 -7.46 -20.38 11.62
C ARG A 63 -6.68 -19.31 12.39
N VAL A 64 -6.61 -18.10 11.84
CA VAL A 64 -5.99 -16.95 12.50
C VAL A 64 -7.10 -16.10 13.11
N SER A 65 -7.03 -15.80 14.41
CA SER A 65 -7.99 -14.90 15.07
C SER A 65 -7.71 -13.45 14.69
N ILE A 66 -8.73 -12.58 14.74
CA ILE A 66 -8.57 -11.12 14.54
C ILE A 66 -7.54 -10.59 15.53
N GLY A 67 -7.64 -11.00 16.80
CA GLY A 67 -6.66 -10.61 17.81
C GLY A 67 -5.23 -11.06 17.51
N LYS A 68 -5.03 -12.24 16.91
CA LYS A 68 -3.70 -12.69 16.46
C LYS A 68 -3.21 -11.84 15.29
N VAL A 69 -4.02 -11.61 14.25
CA VAL A 69 -3.64 -10.73 13.13
C VAL A 69 -3.34 -9.31 13.62
N PHE A 70 -4.17 -8.79 14.51
CA PHE A 70 -4.02 -7.46 15.09
C PHE A 70 -2.73 -7.36 15.91
N SER A 71 -2.48 -8.31 16.81
CA SER A 71 -1.27 -8.38 17.62
C SER A 71 -0.04 -8.55 16.74
N GLU A 72 -0.07 -9.40 15.71
CA GLU A 72 1.04 -9.55 14.77
C GLU A 72 1.32 -8.24 14.00
N CYS A 73 0.29 -7.54 13.54
CA CYS A 73 0.45 -6.23 12.94
C CYS A 73 1.01 -5.20 13.93
N ALA A 74 0.48 -5.16 15.15
CA ALA A 74 0.88 -4.21 16.18
C ALA A 74 2.30 -4.49 16.69
N ASP A 75 2.67 -5.75 16.84
CA ASP A 75 4.00 -6.21 17.28
C ASP A 75 5.03 -6.00 16.20
N TYR A 76 4.69 -6.23 14.93
CA TYR A 76 5.56 -5.87 13.82
C TYR A 76 5.85 -4.37 13.81
N HIS A 77 4.83 -3.53 13.94
CA HIS A 77 5.02 -2.08 13.96
C HIS A 77 5.72 -1.56 15.24
N ARG A 78 5.58 -2.26 16.38
CA ARG A 78 6.23 -1.91 17.65
C ARG A 78 7.69 -2.36 17.72
N ASN A 79 7.96 -3.59 17.29
CA ASN A 79 9.26 -4.25 17.45
C ASN A 79 10.20 -4.06 16.27
N ASP A 80 9.74 -3.39 15.21
CA ASP A 80 10.58 -2.97 14.10
C ASP A 80 10.85 -1.45 14.10
N PRO A 81 11.71 -0.95 15.00
CA PRO A 81 12.09 0.45 14.98
C PRO A 81 13.06 0.79 13.82
N MET A 82 13.62 -0.17 13.05
CA MET A 82 14.72 0.11 12.11
C MET A 82 14.99 -0.85 10.92
N THR A 83 14.36 -2.00 10.77
CA THR A 83 14.37 -2.80 9.53
C THR A 83 13.21 -2.34 8.63
N ARG A 84 13.38 -1.43 7.67
CA ARG A 84 13.92 -1.69 6.31
C ARG A 84 13.48 -2.99 5.61
N ALA A 85 12.68 -3.85 6.24
CA ALA A 85 12.16 -5.07 5.65
C ALA A 85 10.71 -4.86 5.21
N THR A 86 10.45 -5.18 3.96
CA THR A 86 9.20 -5.07 3.20
C THR A 86 8.11 -6.07 3.66
N GLY A 87 8.08 -6.46 4.94
CA GLY A 87 7.35 -7.62 5.47
C GLY A 87 5.86 -7.38 5.77
N LEU A 88 5.50 -6.20 6.30
CA LEU A 88 4.12 -5.70 6.29
C LEU A 88 4.03 -4.54 5.32
N ALA A 89 3.29 -4.73 4.24
CA ALA A 89 3.39 -4.01 2.97
C ALA A 89 2.96 -2.51 2.98
N ILE A 90 2.89 -1.84 4.13
CA ILE A 90 2.61 -0.40 4.18
C ILE A 90 3.89 0.37 4.52
N ASP A 91 4.53 0.90 3.49
CA ASP A 91 5.52 1.95 3.66
C ASP A 91 4.79 3.29 3.79
N VAL A 92 4.70 3.83 5.01
CA VAL A 92 4.18 5.17 5.29
C VAL A 92 5.27 6.23 5.37
N ARG A 93 6.53 5.85 5.12
CA ARG A 93 7.69 6.73 5.29
C ARG A 93 7.57 7.94 4.38
N PHE A 94 7.91 9.07 4.96
CA PHE A 94 7.96 10.31 4.21
C PHE A 94 9.01 11.24 4.82
N ASP A 95 10.14 11.37 4.14
CA ASP A 95 11.16 12.36 4.46
C ASP A 95 11.27 13.40 3.33
N ILE A 96 11.76 14.59 3.66
CA ILE A 96 12.12 15.62 2.69
C ILE A 96 13.56 16.05 2.94
N SER A 97 14.43 15.86 1.95
CA SER A 97 15.73 16.55 1.92
C SER A 97 15.52 17.97 1.41
N VAL A 98 16.13 18.95 2.05
CA VAL A 98 16.13 20.37 1.65
C VAL A 98 17.56 20.84 1.50
N MET A 99 17.88 21.41 0.34
CA MET A 99 19.22 21.82 -0.08
C MET A 99 19.20 23.23 -0.65
N ASP A 100 20.34 23.91 -0.60
CA ASP A 100 20.54 25.16 -1.30
C ASP A 100 20.87 24.89 -2.78
N GLY A 101 20.05 25.39 -3.71
CA GLY A 101 20.26 25.33 -5.15
C GLY A 101 20.96 26.58 -5.72
N GLY A 102 21.28 27.57 -4.89
CA GLY A 102 21.79 28.89 -5.26
C GLY A 102 20.69 29.88 -5.65
N ASP A 103 19.76 29.47 -6.53
CA ASP A 103 18.61 30.28 -6.95
C ASP A 103 17.34 29.94 -6.13
N GLY A 104 17.53 29.59 -4.86
CA GLY A 104 16.49 29.15 -3.92
C GLY A 104 16.68 27.72 -3.44
N LEU A 105 15.73 27.26 -2.61
CA LEU A 105 15.80 25.94 -1.99
C LEU A 105 15.24 24.85 -2.91
N LEU A 106 15.98 23.75 -3.01
CA LEU A 106 15.59 22.53 -3.69
C LEU A 106 15.27 21.45 -2.65
N GLY A 107 14.44 20.48 -3.02
CA GLY A 107 14.17 19.34 -2.16
C GLY A 107 13.92 18.04 -2.90
N ILE A 108 14.05 16.93 -2.19
CA ILE A 108 13.72 15.59 -2.69
C ILE A 108 12.74 14.97 -1.70
N LEU A 109 11.58 14.55 -2.20
CA LEU A 109 10.62 13.79 -1.41
C LEU A 109 11.05 12.31 -1.41
N HIS A 110 11.31 11.76 -0.24
CA HIS A 110 11.65 10.35 -0.04
C HIS A 110 10.42 9.61 0.44
N THR A 111 9.69 9.03 -0.50
CA THR A 111 8.53 8.20 -0.21
C THR A 111 8.22 7.28 -1.39
N THR A 112 7.67 6.11 -1.10
CA THR A 112 7.11 5.19 -2.10
C THR A 112 5.63 5.46 -2.37
N ARG A 113 5.00 6.39 -1.62
CA ARG A 113 3.57 6.65 -1.73
C ARG A 113 3.23 7.81 -2.65
N ASP A 114 2.46 7.48 -3.68
CA ASP A 114 1.91 8.45 -4.62
C ASP A 114 1.01 9.52 -3.96
N ASP A 115 0.28 9.17 -2.90
CA ASP A 115 -0.62 10.13 -2.24
C ASP A 115 0.14 11.23 -1.48
N TRP A 116 1.32 10.93 -0.91
CA TRP A 116 2.23 11.91 -0.35
C TRP A 116 2.84 12.83 -1.41
N ILE A 117 3.24 12.27 -2.56
CA ILE A 117 3.75 13.07 -3.70
C ILE A 117 2.64 13.99 -4.21
N LYS A 118 1.43 13.45 -4.46
CA LYS A 118 0.27 14.22 -4.92
C LYS A 118 -0.15 15.29 -3.94
N TYR A 119 -0.06 15.03 -2.63
CA TYR A 119 -0.34 16.04 -1.60
C TYR A 119 0.69 17.16 -1.65
N SER A 120 1.98 16.82 -1.69
CA SER A 120 3.09 17.77 -1.75
C SER A 120 2.95 18.72 -2.95
N ASN A 121 2.63 18.18 -4.12
CA ASN A 121 2.47 18.95 -5.36
C ASN A 121 1.26 19.90 -5.36
N LYS A 122 0.34 19.77 -4.39
CA LYS A 122 -0.79 20.71 -4.21
C LYS A 122 -0.45 21.87 -3.29
N LEU A 123 0.68 21.83 -2.60
CA LEU A 123 1.08 22.89 -1.69
C LEU A 123 1.64 24.07 -2.48
N LYS A 124 1.11 25.28 -2.23
CA LYS A 124 1.52 26.51 -2.95
C LYS A 124 3.02 26.81 -2.85
N TRP A 125 3.68 26.32 -1.80
CA TRP A 125 5.09 26.53 -1.53
C TRP A 125 6.00 25.43 -2.10
N VAL A 126 5.43 24.47 -2.84
CA VAL A 126 6.14 23.35 -3.46
C VAL A 126 5.80 23.33 -4.94
N THR A 127 6.82 23.43 -5.80
CA THR A 127 6.68 23.25 -7.25
C THR A 127 7.40 21.97 -7.66
N PRO A 128 6.78 21.06 -8.43
CA PRO A 128 7.49 19.91 -8.99
C PRO A 128 8.73 20.36 -9.76
N TYR A 129 9.88 19.82 -9.37
CA TYR A 129 11.17 20.14 -9.96
C TYR A 129 12.03 18.89 -10.04
N PRO A 130 11.66 17.92 -10.91
CA PRO A 130 12.31 16.62 -11.03
C PRO A 130 13.84 16.68 -10.97
N TYR A 131 14.42 15.74 -10.22
CA TYR A 131 15.85 15.60 -10.05
C TYR A 131 16.52 15.24 -11.38
N TRP A 132 17.67 15.84 -11.66
CA TRP A 132 18.50 15.47 -12.79
C TRP A 132 19.41 14.29 -12.42
N ASP A 133 19.13 13.08 -12.93
CA ASP A 133 19.97 11.89 -12.69
C ASP A 133 20.55 11.27 -13.98
N ASN A 134 20.73 12.05 -15.05
CA ASN A 134 21.13 11.57 -16.39
C ASN A 134 20.09 10.66 -17.07
N THR A 135 18.81 10.79 -16.73
CA THR A 135 17.70 10.18 -17.46
C THR A 135 17.04 11.17 -18.41
N ASP A 136 16.21 10.63 -19.32
CA ASP A 136 15.44 11.45 -20.26
C ASP A 136 14.56 12.46 -19.51
N PRO A 137 14.48 13.71 -19.98
CA PRO A 137 13.55 14.69 -19.42
C PRO A 137 12.12 14.15 -19.45
N PRO A 138 11.28 14.51 -18.46
CA PRO A 138 9.84 14.39 -18.60
C PRO A 138 9.35 15.06 -19.90
N GLU A 139 8.32 14.50 -20.53
CA GLU A 139 7.79 14.98 -21.81
C GLU A 139 7.33 16.44 -21.78
N ASP A 140 6.95 16.93 -20.59
CA ASP A 140 6.46 18.29 -20.35
C ASP A 140 7.58 19.29 -20.01
N VAL A 141 8.85 18.88 -19.98
CA VAL A 141 9.99 19.74 -19.62
C VAL A 141 10.83 20.07 -20.83
N SER A 142 10.99 21.36 -21.13
CA SER A 142 11.82 21.82 -22.24
C SER A 142 13.30 21.45 -22.04
N THR A 143 14.04 21.20 -23.12
CA THR A 143 15.50 20.94 -23.05
C THR A 143 16.27 22.07 -22.36
N LYS A 144 15.81 23.31 -22.52
CA LYS A 144 16.42 24.49 -21.88
C LYS A 144 16.25 24.43 -20.36
N ASP A 145 15.05 24.15 -19.88
CA ASP A 145 14.77 24.02 -18.44
C ASP A 145 15.45 22.79 -17.86
N TRP A 146 15.55 21.70 -18.64
CA TRP A 146 16.27 20.50 -18.25
C TRP A 146 17.76 20.77 -18.03
N LYS A 147 18.42 21.49 -18.94
CA LYS A 147 19.82 21.95 -18.77
C LYS A 147 19.99 22.93 -17.61
N LYS A 148 18.97 23.74 -17.30
CA LYS A 148 19.01 24.60 -16.12
C LYS A 148 19.00 23.75 -14.84
N ARG A 149 18.13 22.74 -14.78
CA ARG A 149 18.06 21.77 -13.68
C ARG A 149 19.36 21.01 -13.49
N GLU A 150 19.98 20.54 -14.57
CA GLU A 150 21.31 19.91 -14.54
C GLU A 150 22.33 20.77 -13.79
N LYS A 151 22.39 22.07 -14.11
CA LYS A 151 23.32 23.01 -13.47
C LYS A 151 23.00 23.26 -12.01
N GLU A 152 21.72 23.40 -11.65
CA GLU A 152 21.30 23.65 -10.27
C GLU A 152 21.53 22.41 -9.40
N TRP A 153 21.07 21.23 -9.84
CA TRP A 153 21.27 19.97 -9.14
C TRP A 153 22.74 19.55 -9.10
N GLY A 154 23.52 19.83 -10.14
CA GLY A 154 24.95 19.50 -10.20
C GLY A 154 25.82 20.23 -9.17
N LYS A 155 25.32 21.31 -8.53
CA LYS A 155 26.00 21.97 -7.41
C LYS A 155 25.91 21.15 -6.12
N ILE A 156 24.92 20.27 -6.00
CA ILE A 156 24.64 19.47 -4.81
C ILE A 156 25.44 18.17 -4.94
N LYS A 157 26.50 18.01 -4.13
CA LYS A 157 27.38 16.83 -4.20
C LYS A 157 26.63 15.54 -3.84
N ILE A 158 26.01 15.51 -2.66
CA ILE A 158 25.25 14.36 -2.16
C ILE A 158 24.02 14.90 -1.45
N PRO A 159 22.80 14.73 -2.01
CA PRO A 159 21.57 15.25 -1.41
C PRO A 159 21.30 14.81 0.03
N ALA A 160 21.77 13.61 0.41
CA ALA A 160 21.64 13.10 1.77
C ALA A 160 22.64 13.74 2.76
N GLU A 161 23.73 14.31 2.27
CA GLU A 161 24.80 14.95 3.08
C GLU A 161 24.80 16.47 2.96
N SER A 162 23.91 17.02 2.12
CA SER A 162 23.82 18.45 1.84
C SER A 162 22.50 18.98 2.40
N GLY A 163 22.57 19.91 3.35
CA GLY A 163 21.41 20.61 3.89
C GLY A 163 20.71 19.89 5.04
N MET A 164 19.38 19.91 5.04
CA MET A 164 18.53 19.41 6.14
C MET A 164 17.63 18.27 5.65
N VAL A 165 17.53 17.21 6.44
CA VAL A 165 16.50 16.18 6.23
C VAL A 165 15.40 16.35 7.28
N ALA A 166 14.19 16.63 6.81
CA ALA A 166 13.01 16.70 7.66
C ALA A 166 12.19 15.41 7.52
N ARG A 167 12.13 14.62 8.59
CA ARG A 167 11.13 13.55 8.71
C ARG A 167 9.74 14.15 8.83
N ILE A 168 8.81 13.69 7.98
CA ILE A 168 7.42 14.16 7.93
C ILE A 168 6.48 13.20 8.66
N ASP A 169 6.74 11.89 8.55
CA ASP A 169 6.03 10.90 9.34
C ASP A 169 6.36 11.01 10.85
N PRO A 170 5.44 10.62 11.74
CA PRO A 170 5.67 10.70 13.17
C PRO A 170 6.67 9.63 13.62
N THR A 171 7.51 9.96 14.59
CA THR A 171 8.45 9.00 15.22
C THR A 171 7.76 7.75 15.76
N TYR A 172 6.55 7.93 16.29
CA TYR A 172 5.69 6.84 16.76
C TYR A 172 4.43 6.83 15.89
N LEU A 173 4.16 5.69 15.25
CA LEU A 173 2.98 5.54 14.42
C LEU A 173 1.73 5.57 15.29
N PRO A 174 0.78 6.49 15.02
CA PRO A 174 -0.51 6.46 15.69
C PRO A 174 -1.29 5.24 15.21
N TYR A 175 -1.49 4.27 16.09
CA TYR A 175 -2.24 3.06 15.76
C TYR A 175 -3.75 3.37 15.70
N PRO A 176 -4.48 2.87 14.70
CA PRO A 176 -5.93 3.06 14.62
C PRO A 176 -6.65 2.30 15.75
N SER A 177 -7.81 2.79 16.16
CA SER A 177 -8.66 2.06 17.11
C SER A 177 -9.30 0.83 16.46
N PHE A 178 -9.74 -0.11 17.29
CA PHE A 178 -10.47 -1.29 16.83
C PHE A 178 -11.71 -0.90 16.01
N GLU A 179 -12.48 0.09 16.47
CA GLU A 179 -13.68 0.59 15.78
C GLU A 179 -13.34 1.16 14.40
N SER A 180 -12.22 1.89 14.27
CA SER A 180 -11.75 2.39 12.97
C SER A 180 -11.47 1.23 12.02
N ILE A 181 -10.74 0.22 12.48
CA ILE A 181 -10.41 -0.96 11.66
C ILE A 181 -11.68 -1.68 11.24
N MET A 182 -12.60 -1.92 12.18
CA MET A 182 -13.87 -2.59 11.90
C MET A 182 -14.75 -1.81 10.94
N SER A 183 -14.67 -0.47 10.95
CA SER A 183 -15.39 0.36 9.97
C SER A 183 -14.84 0.27 8.54
N ASP A 184 -13.58 -0.16 8.38
CA ASP A 184 -12.95 -0.41 7.08
C ASP A 184 -13.07 -1.89 6.62
N VAL A 185 -13.65 -2.78 7.44
CA VAL A 185 -13.94 -4.17 7.05
C VAL A 185 -15.08 -4.17 6.02
N PRO A 186 -14.89 -4.72 4.80
CA PRO A 186 -15.94 -4.74 3.79
C PRO A 186 -17.16 -5.55 4.23
N SER A 187 -18.34 -5.19 3.72
CA SER A 187 -19.58 -5.90 4.06
C SER A 187 -19.53 -7.35 3.57
N LYS A 188 -20.42 -8.19 4.11
CA LYS A 188 -20.61 -9.56 3.63
C LYS A 188 -20.87 -9.58 2.12
N GLU A 189 -21.78 -8.74 1.64
CA GLU A 189 -22.17 -8.66 0.23
C GLU A 189 -20.99 -8.23 -0.66
N GLU A 190 -20.12 -7.34 -0.18
CA GLU A 190 -18.91 -6.95 -0.88
C GLU A 190 -17.90 -8.10 -0.96
N ARG A 191 -17.68 -8.81 0.15
CA ARG A 191 -16.78 -9.97 0.21
C ARG A 191 -17.26 -11.11 -0.67
N MET A 192 -18.56 -11.41 -0.68
CA MET A 192 -19.15 -12.46 -1.50
C MET A 192 -18.88 -12.28 -3.01
N LYS A 193 -18.80 -11.02 -3.49
CA LYS A 193 -18.49 -10.72 -4.91
C LYS A 193 -17.09 -11.18 -5.32
N VAL A 194 -16.17 -11.29 -4.36
CA VAL A 194 -14.77 -11.72 -4.58
C VAL A 194 -14.61 -13.20 -4.24
N LEU A 195 -15.16 -13.63 -3.11
CA LEU A 195 -14.97 -14.98 -2.60
C LEU A 195 -15.62 -16.08 -3.45
N VAL A 196 -16.81 -15.83 -3.99
CA VAL A 196 -17.53 -16.82 -4.80
C VAL A 196 -16.76 -17.18 -6.09
N PRO A 197 -16.29 -16.21 -6.89
CA PRO A 197 -15.45 -16.55 -8.04
C PRO A 197 -14.11 -17.17 -7.62
N ASP A 198 -13.47 -16.70 -6.54
CA ASP A 198 -12.19 -17.28 -6.08
C ASP A 198 -12.33 -18.72 -5.59
N TYR A 199 -13.43 -19.05 -4.91
CA TYR A 199 -13.74 -20.42 -4.48
C TYR A 199 -14.02 -21.34 -5.68
N LEU A 200 -14.82 -20.90 -6.65
CA LEU A 200 -15.06 -21.69 -7.87
C LEU A 200 -13.77 -21.87 -8.67
N TRP A 201 -12.95 -20.82 -8.77
CA TRP A 201 -11.64 -20.90 -9.40
C TRP A 201 -10.74 -21.90 -8.67
N SER A 202 -10.71 -21.92 -7.34
CA SER A 202 -9.90 -22.87 -6.58
C SER A 202 -10.36 -24.33 -6.79
N LEU A 203 -11.67 -24.56 -6.91
CA LEU A 203 -12.22 -25.88 -7.25
C LEU A 203 -11.87 -26.33 -8.67
N GLU A 204 -12.01 -25.44 -9.66
CA GLU A 204 -11.62 -25.73 -11.05
C GLU A 204 -10.11 -25.92 -11.18
N PHE A 205 -9.33 -25.14 -10.44
CA PHE A 205 -7.88 -25.31 -10.35
C PHE A 205 -7.53 -26.67 -9.74
N ALA A 206 -8.17 -27.06 -8.63
CA ALA A 206 -7.96 -28.36 -8.02
C ALA A 206 -8.31 -29.50 -8.98
N LYS A 207 -9.38 -29.38 -9.78
CA LYS A 207 -9.68 -30.39 -10.81
C LYS A 207 -8.56 -30.50 -11.86
N ASN A 208 -8.08 -29.38 -12.40
CA ASN A 208 -7.11 -29.40 -13.49
C ASN A 208 -5.68 -29.74 -13.05
N VAL A 209 -5.32 -29.49 -11.78
CA VAL A 209 -3.99 -29.78 -11.23
C VAL A 209 -3.87 -31.21 -10.71
N TRP A 210 -4.95 -31.79 -10.21
CA TRP A 210 -4.94 -33.12 -9.61
C TRP A 210 -5.44 -34.23 -10.54
N LEU A 211 -6.08 -33.92 -11.67
CA LEU A 211 -6.58 -34.93 -12.63
C LEU A 211 -5.62 -35.25 -13.78
N ASP A 212 -4.58 -34.45 -13.99
CA ASP A 212 -3.54 -34.77 -14.97
C ASP A 212 -2.24 -35.04 -14.22
N ASP A 213 -1.78 -36.29 -14.28
CA ASP A 213 -0.50 -36.82 -13.79
C ASP A 213 0.69 -36.22 -14.59
N LYS A 214 0.62 -34.92 -14.91
CA LYS A 214 1.54 -34.18 -15.77
C LYS A 214 2.26 -33.11 -14.95
N PRO A 215 3.49 -33.38 -14.48
CA PRO A 215 4.30 -32.47 -13.68
C PRO A 215 4.73 -31.15 -14.34
N ASN A 216 4.17 -30.76 -15.50
CA ASN A 216 4.75 -29.73 -16.36
C ASN A 216 3.82 -28.59 -16.80
N VAL A 217 2.61 -28.44 -16.23
CA VAL A 217 1.73 -27.28 -16.53
C VAL A 217 2.32 -25.95 -15.99
N TYR A 218 3.34 -26.02 -15.12
CA TYR A 218 3.98 -24.85 -14.52
C TYR A 218 4.93 -24.05 -15.45
N LYS A 219 5.15 -24.48 -16.70
CA LYS A 219 6.19 -23.87 -17.55
C LYS A 219 5.78 -22.66 -18.40
N GLU A 220 4.51 -22.26 -18.46
CA GLU A 220 4.12 -21.09 -19.28
C GLU A 220 3.14 -20.15 -18.56
N ASN A 221 3.68 -19.10 -17.94
CA ASN A 221 2.91 -18.00 -17.31
C ASN A 221 1.87 -17.35 -18.26
N GLN A 222 1.99 -17.52 -19.58
CA GLN A 222 1.03 -16.99 -20.57
C GLN A 222 -0.31 -17.75 -20.60
N GLN A 223 -0.33 -19.03 -20.21
CA GLN A 223 -1.56 -19.84 -20.25
C GLN A 223 -2.54 -19.48 -19.12
N TRP A 224 -2.05 -18.90 -18.03
CA TRP A 224 -2.85 -18.48 -16.87
C TRP A 224 -3.81 -17.33 -17.19
N GLY A 225 -3.32 -16.32 -17.92
CA GLY A 225 -4.16 -15.20 -18.34
C GLY A 225 -5.32 -15.66 -19.22
N ALA A 226 -5.06 -16.61 -20.12
CA ALA A 226 -6.07 -17.21 -20.98
C ALA A 226 -7.08 -18.04 -20.19
N ALA A 227 -6.62 -18.94 -19.31
CA ALA A 227 -7.49 -19.78 -18.48
C ALA A 227 -8.39 -18.93 -17.55
N PHE A 228 -7.81 -17.89 -16.92
CA PHE A 228 -8.56 -16.96 -16.09
C PHE A 228 -9.58 -16.14 -16.90
N SER A 229 -9.23 -15.75 -18.13
CA SER A 229 -10.16 -15.07 -19.04
C SER A 229 -11.36 -15.95 -19.40
N GLU A 230 -11.11 -17.22 -19.75
CA GLU A 230 -12.18 -18.17 -20.08
C GLU A 230 -13.06 -18.50 -18.87
N PHE A 231 -12.47 -18.67 -17.69
CA PHE A 231 -13.23 -18.80 -16.44
C PHE A 231 -14.15 -17.59 -16.21
N ASN A 232 -13.65 -16.37 -16.37
CA ASN A 232 -14.46 -15.17 -16.20
C ASN A 232 -15.62 -15.09 -17.20
N LYS A 233 -15.42 -15.50 -18.46
CA LYS A 233 -16.49 -15.60 -19.46
C LYS A 233 -17.54 -16.61 -19.04
N TRP A 234 -17.13 -17.81 -18.61
CA TRP A 234 -18.03 -18.83 -18.12
C TRP A 234 -18.79 -18.39 -16.87
N PHE A 235 -18.10 -17.81 -15.87
CA PHE A 235 -18.67 -17.36 -14.61
C PHE A 235 -19.79 -16.33 -14.82
N ARG A 236 -19.64 -15.42 -15.78
CA ARG A 236 -20.66 -14.41 -16.14
C ARG A 236 -21.81 -14.97 -16.99
N SER A 237 -21.67 -16.17 -17.54
CA SER A 237 -22.69 -16.78 -18.40
C SER A 237 -23.87 -17.36 -17.59
N PRO A 238 -25.05 -17.57 -18.21
CA PRO A 238 -26.15 -18.29 -17.55
C PRO A 238 -25.81 -19.73 -17.16
N ARG A 239 -24.79 -20.35 -17.80
CA ARG A 239 -24.39 -21.74 -17.57
C ARG A 239 -23.78 -21.96 -16.19
N SER A 240 -23.24 -20.93 -15.56
CA SER A 240 -22.62 -21.02 -14.23
C SER A 240 -23.62 -20.88 -13.08
N SER A 241 -24.91 -20.62 -13.34
CA SER A 241 -25.89 -20.23 -12.32
C SER A 241 -25.97 -21.20 -11.13
N LYS A 242 -26.08 -22.51 -11.39
CA LYS A 242 -26.11 -23.54 -10.35
C LYS A 242 -24.79 -23.62 -9.55
N ALA A 243 -23.66 -23.46 -10.23
CA ALA A 243 -22.35 -23.48 -9.58
C ALA A 243 -22.16 -22.24 -8.69
N ARG A 244 -22.63 -21.07 -9.14
CA ARG A 244 -22.65 -19.84 -8.34
C ARG A 244 -23.53 -19.97 -7.12
N GLU A 245 -24.76 -20.46 -7.26
CA GLU A 245 -25.66 -20.68 -6.11
C GLU A 245 -25.07 -21.65 -5.08
N PHE A 246 -24.44 -22.74 -5.54
CA PHE A 246 -23.73 -23.68 -4.66
C PHE A 246 -22.56 -23.00 -3.93
N ALA A 247 -21.71 -22.28 -4.66
CA ALA A 247 -20.57 -21.59 -4.09
C ALA A 247 -21.01 -20.49 -3.12
N GLU A 248 -22.06 -19.73 -3.44
CA GLU A 248 -22.65 -18.72 -2.56
C GLU A 248 -23.07 -19.34 -1.23
N LYS A 249 -23.85 -20.43 -1.24
CA LYS A 249 -24.26 -21.14 -0.03
C LYS A 249 -23.07 -21.68 0.78
N HIS A 250 -22.06 -22.20 0.09
CA HIS A 250 -20.86 -22.76 0.74
C HIS A 250 -20.04 -21.66 1.43
N VAL A 251 -19.69 -20.61 0.68
CA VAL A 251 -18.91 -19.46 1.18
C VAL A 251 -19.68 -18.76 2.29
N GLU A 252 -20.98 -18.56 2.15
CA GLU A 252 -21.81 -17.96 3.20
C GLU A 252 -21.77 -18.75 4.51
N ARG A 253 -21.88 -20.08 4.43
CA ARG A 253 -21.78 -20.95 5.61
C ARG A 253 -20.41 -20.84 6.28
N GLN A 254 -19.34 -20.89 5.50
CA GLN A 254 -17.97 -20.79 6.02
C GLN A 254 -17.69 -19.42 6.64
N LEU A 255 -18.13 -18.34 5.99
CA LEU A 255 -18.02 -16.99 6.55
C LEU A 255 -18.75 -16.86 7.88
N LYS A 256 -19.95 -17.42 7.99
CA LYS A 256 -20.73 -17.40 9.24
C LYS A 256 -19.98 -18.13 10.36
N GLU A 257 -19.50 -19.34 10.09
CA GLU A 257 -18.73 -20.14 11.07
C GLU A 257 -17.48 -19.38 11.55
N ILE A 258 -16.71 -18.79 10.63
CA ILE A 258 -15.49 -18.05 10.99
C ILE A 258 -15.81 -16.75 11.74
N THR A 259 -16.82 -15.98 11.30
CA THR A 259 -17.21 -14.75 12.00
C THR A 259 -17.70 -15.03 13.42
N GLU A 260 -18.48 -16.10 13.63
CA GLU A 260 -18.90 -16.49 14.98
C GLU A 260 -17.70 -16.87 15.87
N ASP A 261 -16.73 -17.62 15.33
CA ASP A 261 -15.53 -18.00 16.08
C ASP A 261 -14.63 -16.80 16.40
N LEU A 262 -14.56 -15.83 15.50
CA LEU A 262 -13.86 -14.56 15.73
C LEU A 262 -14.48 -13.75 16.86
N MET A 263 -15.80 -13.63 16.89
CA MET A 263 -16.51 -12.89 17.94
C MET A 263 -16.47 -13.60 19.30
N ARG A 264 -16.26 -14.93 19.33
CA ARG A 264 -16.08 -15.70 20.57
C ARG A 264 -14.66 -15.59 21.16
N GLY A 265 -13.66 -15.24 20.35
CA GLY A 265 -12.25 -15.26 20.73
C GLY A 265 -11.77 -14.08 21.60
N ASP A 266 -12.55 -13.01 21.71
CA ASP A 266 -12.09 -11.72 22.28
C ASP A 266 -12.51 -11.46 23.75
N GLY A 267 -12.74 -12.50 24.55
CA GLY A 267 -13.09 -12.34 25.96
C GLY A 267 -11.95 -11.94 26.90
N HIS A 268 -10.67 -12.07 26.52
CA HIS A 268 -9.58 -12.08 27.51
C HIS A 268 -8.27 -11.34 27.17
N ALA A 269 -8.11 -10.72 26.00
CA ALA A 269 -6.77 -10.29 25.55
C ALA A 269 -6.52 -8.77 25.45
N TYR A 270 -7.47 -7.89 25.76
CA TYR A 270 -7.31 -6.44 25.54
C TYR A 270 -7.24 -5.56 26.79
N ASP A 271 -7.19 -6.16 27.99
CA ASP A 271 -6.91 -5.44 29.25
C ASP A 271 -5.41 -5.50 29.60
N THR A 272 -4.53 -4.94 28.77
CA THR A 272 -3.13 -4.61 29.14
C THR A 272 -2.63 -3.37 28.44
#